data_AF-A0A0D3LGJ2-F1
#
_entry.id   AF-A0A0D3LGJ2-F1
#
_cell.length_a   1.000
_cell.length_b   1.000
_cell.length_c   1.000
_cell.angle_alpha   90.00
_cell.angle_beta   90.00
_cell.angle_gamma   90.00
#
_symmetry.space_group_name_H-M   'P 1'
#
loop_
_entity.id
_entity.type
_entity.pdbx_description
1 polymer ?
#
loop_
_entity_poly.entity_id
_entity_poly.type
_entity_poly.pdbx_seq_one_letter_code
_entity_poly.pdbx_strand_id
1 'polypeptide(L)' 'MPDQYKTKDWQIAKFANDDARVVISKDSDFLESFLVKSEPHKLIIVRTGNIPNKINSY' A
#
# COMPACT_ATOMS: atom_id res chain seq x y z
N MET A 1 12.47 -4.14 -1.03
CA MET A 1 12.09 -4.57 0.32
C MET A 1 12.39 -6.06 0.48
N PRO A 2 12.79 -6.53 1.68
CA PRO A 2 13.30 -7.91 1.88
C PRO A 2 12.27 -9.00 1.60
N ASP A 3 11.00 -8.75 1.94
CA ASP A 3 9.92 -9.73 1.89
C ASP A 3 9.12 -9.72 0.57
N GLN A 4 9.49 -8.86 -0.38
CA GLN A 4 8.80 -8.68 -1.66
C GLN A 4 7.27 -8.57 -1.46
N TYR A 5 6.48 -9.49 -2.04
CA TYR A 5 5.02 -9.53 -1.95
C TYR A 5 4.48 -9.94 -0.57
N LYS A 6 5.33 -10.41 0.34
CA LYS A 6 4.96 -10.76 1.72
C LYS A 6 5.15 -9.58 2.68
N THR A 7 5.70 -8.47 2.21
CA THR A 7 5.83 -7.26 3.02
C THR A 7 4.44 -6.78 3.42
N LYS A 8 4.15 -6.67 4.71
CA LYS A 8 2.83 -6.24 5.19
C LYS A 8 2.62 -4.75 4.93
N ASP A 9 1.37 -4.34 4.75
CA ASP A 9 1.02 -2.94 4.43
C ASP A 9 1.53 -1.94 5.47
N TRP A 10 1.49 -2.31 6.75
CA TRP A 10 2.03 -1.47 7.83
C TRP A 10 3.55 -1.31 7.74
N GLN A 11 4.29 -2.30 7.24
CA GLN A 11 5.74 -2.18 7.02
C GLN A 11 6.04 -1.23 5.86
N ILE A 12 5.22 -1.28 4.80
CA ILE A 12 5.31 -0.37 3.66
C ILE A 12 5.00 1.07 4.11
N ALA A 13 3.94 1.26 4.89
CA ALA A 13 3.57 2.58 5.43
C ALA A 13 4.66 3.15 6.34
N LYS A 14 5.19 2.32 7.27
CA LYS A 14 6.30 2.71 8.14
C LYS A 14 7.53 3.12 7.35
N PHE A 15 7.95 2.31 6.38
CA PHE A 15 9.10 2.62 5.53
C PHE A 15 8.90 3.93 4.75
N ALA A 16 7.70 4.17 4.24
CA ALA A 16 7.39 5.41 3.54
C ALA A 16 7.43 6.63 4.48
N ASN A 17 6.98 6.48 5.72
CA ASN A 17 7.05 7.54 6.73
C ASN A 17 8.50 7.85 7.11
N ASP A 18 9.29 6.81 7.41
CA ASP A 18 10.69 6.93 7.85
C ASP A 18 11.58 7.56 6.76
N ASP A 19 11.35 7.22 5.50
CA ASP A 19 12.13 7.72 4.36
C ASP A 19 11.51 8.96 3.67
N ALA A 20 10.47 9.57 4.25
CA ALA A 20 9.74 10.70 3.67
C ALA A 20 9.23 10.46 2.22
N ARG A 21 8.79 9.23 1.92
CA ARG A 21 8.25 8.81 0.62
C ARG A 21 6.72 8.89 0.58
N VAL A 22 6.16 8.74 -0.62
CA VAL A 22 4.72 8.66 -0.86
C VAL A 22 4.36 7.21 -1.17
N VAL A 23 3.33 6.67 -0.51
CA VAL A 23 2.76 5.38 -0.89
C VAL A 23 1.81 5.58 -2.06
N ILE A 24 1.98 4.81 -3.13
CA ILE A 24 1.07 4.80 -4.27
C ILE A 24 0.48 3.39 -4.37
N SER A 25 -0.84 3.25 -4.17
CA SER A 25 -1.49 1.94 -4.16
C SER A 25 -2.87 1.95 -4.83
N LYS A 26 -3.32 0.79 -5.29
CA LYS A 26 -4.70 0.55 -5.71
C LYS A 26 -5.54 -0.09 -4.60
N ASP A 27 -4.88 -0.65 -3.62
CA ASP A 27 -5.47 -1.38 -2.51
C ASP A 27 -6.22 -0.42 -1.57
N SER A 28 -7.41 -0.82 -1.15
CA SER A 28 -8.22 -0.10 -0.17
C SER A 28 -7.62 -0.14 1.23
N ASP A 29 -6.82 -1.16 1.55
CA ASP A 29 -6.31 -1.36 2.91
C ASP A 29 -5.38 -0.19 3.35
N PHE A 30 -4.64 0.39 2.41
CA PHE A 30 -3.86 1.61 2.66
C PHE A 30 -4.73 2.84 2.90
N LEU A 31 -5.88 2.94 2.22
CA LEU A 31 -6.81 4.04 2.45
C LEU A 31 -7.47 3.94 3.82
N GLU A 32 -7.87 2.74 4.24
CA GLU A 32 -8.43 2.52 5.58
C GLU A 32 -7.41 2.86 6.67
N SER A 33 -6.17 2.39 6.53
CA SER A 33 -5.08 2.74 7.45
C SER A 33 -4.82 4.25 7.48
N PHE A 34 -4.85 4.92 6.33
CA PHE A 34 -4.69 6.36 6.27
C PHE A 34 -5.79 7.09 7.04
N LEU A 35 -7.05 6.67 6.88
CA LEU A 35 -8.18 7.30 7.54
C LEU A 35 -8.20 7.05 9.06
N VAL A 36 -7.81 5.86 9.50
CA VAL A 36 -7.85 5.48 10.92
C VAL A 36 -6.60 5.93 11.68
N LYS A 37 -5.43 5.80 11.06
CA LYS A 37 -4.13 5.98 11.74
C LYS A 37 -3.34 7.19 11.24
N SER A 38 -3.82 7.86 10.18
CA SER A 38 -3.04 8.90 9.47
C SER A 38 -1.71 8.36 8.92
N GLU A 39 -1.64 7.06 8.63
CA GLU A 39 -0.47 6.40 8.08
C GLU A 39 -0.83 5.60 6.83
N PRO A 40 -0.07 5.74 5.72
CA PRO A 40 1.17 6.53 5.56
C PRO A 40 0.92 8.04 5.47
N HIS A 41 1.89 8.90 5.84
CA HIS A 41 1.71 10.37 5.86
C HIS A 41 1.28 10.97 4.51
N LYS A 42 1.66 10.32 3.40
CA LYS A 42 1.29 10.70 2.05
C LYS A 42 0.85 9.47 1.28
N LEU A 43 -0.37 9.49 0.77
CA LEU A 43 -0.98 8.40 0.03
C LEU A 43 -1.57 8.91 -1.29
N ILE A 44 -1.22 8.25 -2.40
CA ILE A 44 -1.90 8.40 -3.68
C ILE A 44 -2.62 7.09 -3.98
N ILE A 45 -3.93 7.18 -4.14
CA ILE A 45 -4.76 6.05 -4.51
C ILE A 45 -5.03 6.08 -6.01
N VAL A 46 -4.70 4.98 -6.69
CA VAL A 46 -4.98 4.81 -8.11
C VAL A 46 -6.21 3.91 -8.27
N ARG A 47 -7.32 4.46 -8.74
CA ARG A 47 -8.52 3.69 -9.10
C ARG A 47 -8.44 3.28 -10.56
N THR A 48 -7.96 2.07 -10.81
CA THR A 48 -8.22 1.42 -12.11
C THR A 48 -9.59 0.76 -12.02
N GLY A 49 -10.42 0.84 -13.06
CA GLY A 49 -11.65 0.04 -13.16
C GLY A 49 -11.38 -1.44 -12.87
N ASN A 50 -12.43 -2.22 -12.55
CA ASN A 50 -12.40 -3.55 -11.93
C ASN A 50 -11.49 -4.59 -12.62
N ILE A 51 -10.17 -4.48 -12.43
CA ILE A 51 -9.15 -5.42 -12.91
C ILE A 51 -8.82 -6.31 -11.72
N PRO A 52 -9.39 -7.53 -11.65
CA PRO A 52 -9.05 -8.45 -10.58
C PRO A 52 -7.57 -8.79 -10.65
N ASN A 53 -6.94 -8.90 -9.47
CA ASN A 53 -5.57 -9.38 -9.37
C ASN A 53 -5.49 -10.79 -9.96
N LYS A 54 -4.76 -10.95 -11.08
CA LYS A 54 -4.55 -12.28 -11.67
C LYS A 54 -3.57 -13.03 -10.80
N ILE A 55 -4.08 -13.87 -9.90
CA ILE A 55 -3.27 -14.86 -9.20
C ILE A 55 -2.83 -15.87 -10.27
N ASN A 56 -1.55 -15.85 -10.61
CA ASN A 56 -0.96 -16.83 -11.52
C ASN A 56 -0.61 -18.06 -10.69
N SER A 57 -1.40 -19.13 -10.80
CA SER A 57 -1.11 -20.43 -10.21
C SER A 57 -0.10 -21.17 -11.10
N TYR A 58 1.12 -21.38 -10.61
CA TYR A 58 2.07 -22.37 -11.15
C TYR A 58 1.94 -23.69 -10.40
#